data_AF-A0A966C0A7-F1
#
_entry.id   AF-A0A966C0A7-F1
#
_cell.length_a   1.000
_cell.length_b   1.000
_cell.length_c   1.000
_cell.angle_alpha   90.00
_cell.angle_beta   90.00
_cell.angle_gamma   90.00
#
_symmetry.space_group_name_H-M   'P 1'
#
loop_
_entity.id
_entity.type
_entity.pdbx_description
1 polymer ?
#
loop_
_entity_poly.entity_id
_entity_poly.type
_entity_poly.pdbx_seq_one_letter_code
_entity_poly.pdbx_strand_id
1 'polypeptide(L)'
;MKSKITRSQNATGAEPPPEARRKMAGIKRLLFAMTISFGLAGCTVPAEELCTAPVAVQILGSGGPIAEGHRAASSALVWIDGKAVLLVDAGSGAFVRYGESGANFADHRAIFTPIMWETCLRY
;
A
#
# COMPACT_ATOMS: atom_id res chain seq x y z
N MET A 1 70.52 31.70 23.98
CA MET A 1 70.24 32.01 25.40
C MET A 1 68.99 31.24 25.83
N LYS A 2 68.98 30.78 27.09
CA LYS A 2 68.37 29.54 27.58
C LYS A 2 66.86 29.58 27.82
N SER A 3 66.24 28.42 27.60
CA SER A 3 65.10 27.77 28.29
C SER A 3 64.19 28.58 29.22
N LYS A 4 62.89 28.39 29.04
CA LYS A 4 61.96 28.11 30.16
C LYS A 4 60.92 27.08 29.72
N ILE A 5 61.17 25.85 30.16
CA ILE A 5 60.16 24.81 30.28
C ILE A 5 59.25 25.23 31.44
N THR A 6 57.94 25.25 31.24
CA THR A 6 56.98 25.15 32.34
C THR A 6 55.88 24.19 31.91
N ARG A 7 56.00 22.98 32.43
CA ARG A 7 55.04 21.87 32.38
C ARG A 7 53.92 22.17 33.37
N SER A 8 52.66 22.21 32.92
CA SER A 8 51.48 22.04 33.79
C SER A 8 50.34 21.47 32.95
N GLN A 9 50.16 20.13 32.99
CA GLN A 9 49.00 19.46 33.59
C GLN A 9 47.70 19.65 32.77
N ASN A 10 47.39 18.73 31.86
CA ASN A 10 46.57 17.54 32.11
C ASN A 10 45.08 17.88 32.29
N ALA A 11 44.28 17.74 31.22
CA ALA A 11 42.83 17.70 31.26
C ALA A 11 42.28 16.75 30.17
N THR A 12 42.87 15.56 30.08
CA THR A 12 42.18 14.39 29.54
C THR A 12 41.14 13.97 30.58
N GLY A 13 39.85 14.03 30.22
CA GLY A 13 38.77 13.46 31.02
C GLY A 13 37.87 14.46 31.73
N ALA A 14 37.30 15.44 31.01
CA ALA A 14 36.04 16.01 31.44
C ALA A 14 34.91 15.08 30.97
N GLU A 15 34.55 14.08 31.80
CA GLU A 15 33.29 13.38 31.60
C GLU A 15 32.16 14.43 31.64
N PRO A 16 31.26 14.47 30.64
CA PRO A 16 30.15 15.43 30.65
C PRO A 16 29.28 15.20 31.89
N PRO A 17 28.80 16.27 32.54
CA PRO A 17 28.03 16.21 33.79
C PRO A 17 26.82 15.28 33.66
N PRO A 18 26.43 14.58 34.73
CA PRO A 18 25.41 13.52 34.68
C PRO A 18 24.04 14.02 34.19
N GLU A 19 23.76 15.32 34.35
CA GLU A 19 22.56 15.97 33.83
C GLU A 19 22.56 16.08 32.29
N ALA A 20 23.72 16.37 31.69
CA ALA A 20 23.89 16.43 30.23
C ALA A 20 23.83 15.03 29.60
N ARG A 21 24.38 14.01 30.29
CA ARG A 21 24.27 12.59 29.87
C ARG A 21 22.81 12.12 29.81
N ARG A 22 21.98 12.53 30.78
CA ARG A 22 20.56 12.16 30.84
C ARG A 22 19.73 12.80 29.72
N LYS A 23 20.05 14.05 29.36
CA LYS A 23 19.41 14.79 28.25
C LYS A 23 19.83 14.26 26.87
N MET A 24 21.12 13.91 26.70
CA MET A 24 21.64 13.34 25.44
C MET A 24 21.13 11.92 25.16
N ALA A 25 20.85 11.12 26.20
CA ALA A 25 20.24 9.80 26.04
C ALA A 25 18.76 9.88 25.57
N GLY A 26 18.02 10.90 26.00
CA GLY A 26 16.65 11.16 25.55
C GLY A 26 16.58 11.63 24.10
N ILE A 27 17.46 12.56 23.70
CA ILE A 27 17.54 13.07 22.33
C ILE A 27 17.98 11.99 21.33
N LYS A 28 18.95 11.14 21.70
CA LYS A 28 19.38 10.01 20.84
C LYS A 28 18.27 8.96 20.65
N ARG A 29 17.47 8.70 21.70
CA ARG A 29 16.29 7.80 21.60
C ARG A 29 15.17 8.41 20.77
N LEU A 30 14.98 9.72 20.84
CA LEU A 30 13.97 10.45 20.07
C LEU A 30 14.33 10.51 18.57
N LEU A 31 15.61 10.75 18.24
CA LEU A 31 16.10 10.73 16.86
C LEU A 31 16.03 9.32 16.25
N PHE A 32 16.35 8.28 17.01
CA PHE A 32 16.27 6.89 16.54
C PHE A 32 14.82 6.43 16.28
N ALA A 33 13.87 6.86 17.13
CA ALA A 33 12.44 6.58 16.94
C ALA A 33 11.85 7.31 15.71
N MET A 34 12.35 8.52 15.40
CA MET A 34 11.91 9.29 14.24
C MET A 34 12.38 8.67 12.92
N THR A 35 13.58 8.06 12.89
CA THR A 35 14.07 7.34 11.70
C THR A 35 13.35 6.01 11.44
N ILE A 36 12.83 5.33 12.47
CA ILE A 36 12.05 4.09 12.30
C ILE A 36 10.66 4.37 11.69
N SER A 37 10.07 5.55 11.96
CA SER A 37 8.75 5.91 11.42
C SER A 37 8.77 6.25 9.93
N PHE A 38 9.92 6.58 9.35
CA PHE A 38 10.03 6.92 7.92
C PHE A 38 10.30 5.69 7.02
N GLY A 39 10.72 4.56 7.60
CA GLY A 39 11.05 3.33 6.88
C GLY A 39 9.84 2.50 6.42
N LEU A 40 8.62 2.84 6.86
CA LEU A 40 7.39 2.14 6.47
C LEU A 40 6.67 2.75 5.26
N ALA A 41 7.27 3.72 4.56
CA ALA A 41 6.64 4.44 3.45
C ALA A 41 7.08 3.94 2.05
N GLY A 42 7.41 2.65 1.90
CA GLY A 42 8.10 2.16 0.70
C GLY A 42 7.46 1.02 -0.09
N CYS A 43 6.35 0.43 0.34
CA CYS A 43 5.68 -0.62 -0.45
C CYS A 43 4.44 -0.05 -1.16
N THR A 44 4.66 0.92 -2.05
CA THR A 44 3.70 1.15 -3.14
C THR A 44 3.97 0.07 -4.17
N VAL A 45 3.25 -1.05 -4.08
CA VAL A 45 3.16 -1.95 -5.23
C VAL A 45 2.41 -1.15 -6.29
N PRO A 46 3.04 -0.76 -7.42
CA PRO A 46 2.26 -0.17 -8.50
C PRO A 46 1.19 -1.19 -8.88
N ALA A 47 -0.05 -0.75 -9.05
CA ALA A 47 -1.16 -1.60 -9.50
C ALA A 47 -0.98 -2.11 -10.97
N GLU A 48 0.22 -2.00 -11.52
CA GLU A 48 0.61 -2.34 -12.90
C GLU A 48 1.15 -3.78 -13.01
N GLU A 49 1.04 -4.61 -11.97
CA GLU A 49 1.23 -6.07 -12.09
C GLU A 49 -0.10 -6.83 -11.98
N LEU A 50 -1.20 -6.20 -12.39
CA LEU A 50 -2.48 -6.87 -12.52
C LEU A 50 -2.58 -7.36 -13.96
N CYS A 51 -2.33 -8.66 -14.17
CA CYS A 51 -2.62 -9.38 -15.41
C CYS A 51 -1.61 -9.25 -16.57
N THR A 52 -0.33 -9.57 -16.34
CA THR A 52 0.70 -9.66 -17.40
C THR A 52 0.55 -10.89 -18.31
N ALA A 53 -0.35 -11.82 -17.97
CA ALA A 53 -0.63 -12.98 -18.80
C ALA A 53 -1.41 -12.56 -20.06
N PRO A 54 -1.24 -13.27 -21.20
CA PRO A 54 -2.00 -12.99 -22.43
C PRO A 54 -3.51 -12.95 -22.22
N VAL A 55 -4.00 -13.75 -21.26
CA VAL A 55 -5.37 -13.71 -20.77
C VAL A 55 -5.34 -13.78 -19.24
N ALA A 56 -6.11 -12.94 -18.57
CA ALA A 56 -6.29 -13.00 -17.13
C ALA A 56 -7.70 -12.58 -16.71
N VAL A 57 -8.05 -12.91 -15.46
CA VAL A 57 -9.32 -12.53 -14.85
C VAL A 57 -9.04 -11.81 -13.54
N GLN A 58 -9.61 -10.62 -13.38
CA GLN A 58 -9.54 -9.85 -12.15
C GLN A 58 -10.92 -9.78 -11.51
N ILE A 59 -11.02 -10.18 -10.25
CA ILE A 59 -12.28 -10.07 -9.49
C ILE A 59 -12.41 -8.67 -8.93
N LEU A 60 -13.47 -7.97 -9.30
CA LEU A 60 -13.82 -6.65 -8.77
C LEU A 60 -14.71 -6.77 -7.53
N GLY A 61 -15.60 -7.76 -7.52
CA GLY A 61 -16.49 -8.06 -6.41
C GLY A 61 -16.92 -9.52 -6.40
N SER A 62 -17.02 -10.09 -5.19
CA SER A 62 -17.42 -11.48 -4.94
C SER A 62 -18.60 -11.57 -3.96
N GLY A 63 -19.17 -10.43 -3.58
CA GLY A 63 -20.30 -10.34 -2.67
C GLY A 63 -21.62 -10.77 -3.32
N GLY A 64 -22.59 -11.10 -2.47
CA GLY A 64 -23.96 -11.37 -2.90
C GLY A 64 -24.75 -10.10 -3.23
N PRO A 65 -26.04 -10.24 -3.59
CA PRO A 65 -26.90 -9.11 -3.93
C PRO A 65 -27.19 -8.19 -2.74
N ILE A 66 -27.06 -8.69 -1.51
CA ILE A 66 -27.25 -7.91 -0.30
C ILE A 66 -25.92 -7.26 0.09
N ALA A 67 -25.96 -5.95 0.30
CA ALA A 67 -24.80 -5.15 0.69
C ALA A 67 -24.44 -5.38 2.18
N GLU A 68 -23.96 -6.58 2.49
CA GLU A 68 -23.48 -6.97 3.80
C GLU A 68 -21.94 -7.03 3.80
N GLY A 69 -21.32 -6.29 4.73
CA GLY A 69 -19.87 -6.23 4.87
C GLY A 69 -19.19 -5.25 3.90
N HIS A 70 -17.94 -5.56 3.54
CA HIS A 70 -17.02 -4.65 2.83
C HIS A 70 -16.69 -5.09 1.39
N ARG A 71 -17.39 -6.09 0.85
CA ARG A 71 -17.17 -6.60 -0.50
C ARG A 71 -18.17 -6.01 -1.49
N ALA A 72 -17.70 -5.57 -2.66
CA ALA A 72 -18.59 -5.28 -3.77
C ALA A 72 -19.30 -6.57 -4.22
N ALA A 73 -20.51 -6.44 -4.75
CA ALA A 73 -21.23 -7.57 -5.31
C ALA A 73 -20.54 -8.12 -6.56
N SER A 74 -20.92 -9.33 -6.95
CA SER A 74 -20.41 -10.07 -8.11
C SER A 74 -20.06 -9.17 -9.30
N SER A 75 -18.79 -9.15 -9.66
CA SER A 75 -18.24 -8.45 -10.83
C SER A 75 -16.79 -8.85 -11.08
N ALA A 76 -16.40 -8.97 -12.36
CA ALA A 76 -15.04 -9.31 -12.76
C ALA A 76 -14.67 -8.71 -14.13
N LEU A 77 -13.37 -8.52 -14.37
CA LEU A 77 -12.82 -8.12 -15.65
C LEU A 77 -12.05 -9.28 -16.28
N VAL A 78 -12.22 -9.45 -17.59
CA VAL A 78 -11.34 -10.27 -18.41
C VAL A 78 -10.37 -9.36 -19.13
N TRP A 79 -9.09 -9.63 -18.93
CA TRP A 79 -7.97 -8.94 -19.55
C TRP A 79 -7.42 -9.78 -20.69
N ILE A 80 -7.18 -9.16 -21.85
CA ILE A 80 -6.47 -9.75 -22.98
C ILE A 80 -5.40 -8.76 -23.41
N ASP A 81 -4.14 -9.21 -23.44
CA ASP A 81 -2.98 -8.39 -23.82
C ASP A 81 -2.95 -7.03 -23.08
N GLY A 82 -3.19 -7.04 -21.76
CA GLY A 82 -3.20 -5.85 -20.90
C GLY A 82 -4.43 -4.94 -21.05
N LYS A 83 -5.42 -5.30 -21.88
CA LYS A 83 -6.67 -4.56 -22.05
C LYS A 83 -7.82 -5.28 -21.39
N ALA A 84 -8.59 -4.57 -20.57
CA ALA A 84 -9.85 -5.10 -20.05
C ALA A 84 -10.87 -5.12 -21.20
N VAL A 85 -11.20 -6.30 -21.74
CA VAL A 85 -12.04 -6.44 -22.93
C VAL A 85 -13.50 -6.80 -22.61
N LEU A 86 -13.75 -7.36 -21.43
CA LEU A 86 -15.07 -7.80 -21.00
C LEU A 86 -15.26 -7.53 -19.50
N LEU A 87 -16.35 -6.85 -19.17
CA LEU A 87 -16.88 -6.77 -17.81
C LEU A 87 -17.95 -7.85 -17.64
N VAL A 88 -17.71 -8.77 -16.71
CA VAL A 88 -18.62 -9.85 -16.34
C VAL A 88 -19.31 -9.45 -15.04
N ASP A 89 -20.62 -9.31 -15.11
CA ASP A 89 -21.49 -8.82 -14.05
C ASP A 89 -21.20 -7.37 -13.63
N ALA A 90 -22.23 -6.69 -13.13
CA ALA A 90 -22.17 -5.30 -12.72
C ALA A 90 -22.99 -5.11 -11.44
N GLY A 91 -22.71 -5.96 -10.44
CA GLY A 91 -23.32 -5.87 -9.12
C GLY A 91 -23.09 -4.52 -8.43
N SER A 92 -23.79 -4.30 -7.31
CA SER A 92 -23.60 -3.10 -6.48
C SER A 92 -22.13 -2.88 -6.10
N GLY A 93 -21.64 -1.66 -6.33
CA GLY A 93 -20.24 -1.28 -6.08
C GLY A 93 -19.24 -1.67 -7.17
N ALA A 94 -19.65 -2.40 -8.22
CA ALA A 94 -18.76 -2.81 -9.32
C ALA A 94 -18.09 -1.61 -10.00
N PHE A 95 -18.82 -0.52 -10.25
CA PHE A 95 -18.26 0.68 -10.90
C PHE A 95 -17.20 1.41 -10.06
N VAL A 96 -17.26 1.31 -8.73
CA VAL A 96 -16.23 1.87 -7.85
C VAL A 96 -14.95 1.07 -7.99
N ARG A 97 -15.05 -0.27 -7.89
CA ARG A 97 -13.93 -1.21 -8.06
C ARG A 97 -13.35 -1.16 -9.47
N TYR A 98 -14.20 -0.92 -10.47
CA TYR A 98 -13.79 -0.69 -11.85
C TYR A 98 -12.86 0.52 -11.97
N GLY A 99 -13.24 1.66 -11.39
CA GLY A 99 -12.39 2.85 -11.39
C GLY A 99 -11.05 2.63 -10.66
N GLU A 100 -11.05 1.85 -9.59
CA GLU A 100 -9.84 1.46 -8.85
C GLU A 100 -8.95 0.47 -9.64
N SER A 101 -9.48 -0.24 -10.64
CA SER A 101 -8.74 -1.24 -11.43
C SER A 101 -7.82 -0.64 -12.50
N GLY A 102 -7.99 0.64 -12.84
CA GLY A 102 -7.27 1.27 -13.95
C GLY A 102 -7.74 0.85 -15.35
N ALA A 103 -8.80 0.05 -15.45
CA ALA A 103 -9.39 -0.35 -16.73
C ALA A 103 -9.94 0.85 -17.51
N ASN A 104 -9.72 0.85 -18.82
CA ASN A 104 -10.25 1.84 -19.73
C ASN A 104 -11.53 1.32 -20.39
N PHE A 105 -12.62 2.08 -20.25
CA PHE A 105 -13.93 1.72 -20.81
C PHE A 105 -13.93 1.63 -22.34
N ALA A 106 -13.02 2.34 -23.01
CA ALA A 106 -12.88 2.30 -24.47
C ALA A 106 -12.33 0.96 -25.00
N ASP A 107 -11.67 0.15 -24.16
CA ASP A 107 -11.13 -1.15 -24.55
C ASP A 107 -12.18 -2.28 -24.48
N HIS A 108 -13.34 -2.02 -23.87
CA HIS A 108 -14.40 -3.02 -23.73
C HIS A 108 -15.07 -3.35 -25.05
N ARG A 109 -15.20 -4.64 -25.31
CA ARG A 109 -15.97 -5.18 -26.45
C ARG A 109 -17.40 -5.52 -26.06
N ALA A 110 -17.61 -5.90 -24.80
CA ALA A 110 -18.91 -6.25 -24.28
C ALA A 110 -18.97 -6.06 -22.75
N ILE A 111 -20.18 -5.92 -22.25
CA ILE A 111 -20.52 -6.04 -20.83
C ILE A 111 -21.56 -7.15 -20.74
N PHE A 112 -21.25 -8.20 -20.00
CA PHE A 112 -22.15 -9.33 -19.81
C PHE A 112 -22.69 -9.29 -18.39
N THR A 113 -23.92 -8.83 -18.21
CA THR A 113 -24.62 -8.89 -16.93
C THR A 113 -25.49 -10.14 -16.88
N PRO A 114 -25.15 -11.17 -16.08
CA PRO A 114 -26.06 -12.27 -15.88
C PRO A 114 -27.30 -11.73 -15.16
N ILE A 115 -28.45 -11.76 -15.84
CA ILE A 115 -29.73 -11.61 -15.17
C ILE A 115 -29.80 -12.68 -14.08
N MET A 116 -29.81 -12.21 -12.82
CA MET A 116 -29.88 -13.01 -11.60
C MET A 116 -30.82 -14.21 -11.79
N TRP A 117 -30.26 -15.40 -12.00
CA TRP A 117 -30.98 -16.61 -12.38
C TRP A 117 -31.68 -17.28 -11.17
N GLU A 118 -31.70 -16.62 -10.02
CA GLU A 118 -32.35 -17.07 -8.79
C GLU A 118 -33.87 -16.81 -8.76
N THR A 119 -34.53 -17.06 -9.90
CA THR A 119 -35.87 -17.67 -9.89
C THR A 119 -35.82 -19.17 -10.23
N CYS A 120 -34.71 -19.69 -10.77
CA CYS A 120 -34.62 -21.08 -11.27
C CYS A 120 -34.20 -22.14 -10.24
N LEU A 121 -33.82 -21.81 -9.00
CA LEU A 121 -33.52 -22.81 -7.94
C LEU A 121 -34.49 -22.78 -6.75
N ARG A 122 -35.66 -22.17 -6.92
CA ARG A 122 -36.78 -22.27 -5.95
C ARG A 122 -37.95 -23.16 -6.44
N TYR A 123 -37.70 -24.07 -7.38
CA TYR A 123 -38.58 -25.17 -7.75
C TYR A 123 -37.82 -26.48 -7.82
#